data_AF-A0A7S3G7Z4-F1
#
_entry.id   AF-A0A7S3G7Z4-F1
#
_cell.length_a   1.000
_cell.length_b   1.000
_cell.length_c   1.000
_cell.angle_alpha   90.00
_cell.angle_beta   90.00
_cell.angle_gamma   90.00
#
_symmetry.space_group_name_H-M   'P 1'
#
loop_
_entity.id
_entity.type
_entity.pdbx_description
1 polymer ?
#
loop_
_entity_poly.entity_id
_entity_poly.type
_entity_poly.pdbx_seq_one_letter_code
_entity_poly.pdbx_strand_id
1 'polypeptide(L)'
;MSVRDLDAWVEKLLKCEPLAEDECRILCSKAQDILSKEANVVEVRSPVTIVGDIHGQFYDLVELFNIGGKCPETNYLFMGDYVDRGYHSVESVSLVVALKVSR
;
A
#
# COMPACT_ATOMS: atom_id res chain seq x y z
N MET A 1 -11.39 -15.09 -3.16
CA MET A 1 -10.01 -14.60 -3.15
C MET A 1 -9.31 -15.13 -1.92
N SER A 2 -8.34 -16.01 -2.13
CA SER A 2 -7.43 -16.46 -1.08
C SER A 2 -6.37 -15.39 -0.82
N VAL A 3 -5.69 -15.45 0.32
CA VAL A 3 -4.53 -14.59 0.64
C VAL A 3 -3.47 -14.62 -0.47
N ARG A 4 -3.34 -15.76 -1.17
CA ARG A 4 -2.40 -15.94 -2.29
C ARG A 4 -2.70 -15.04 -3.50
N ASP A 5 -3.95 -14.65 -3.69
CA ASP A 5 -4.33 -13.75 -4.79
C ASP A 5 -3.88 -12.31 -4.49
N LEU A 6 -3.89 -11.91 -3.21
CA LEU A 6 -3.41 -10.59 -2.78
C LEU A 6 -1.89 -10.48 -2.87
N ASP A 7 -1.16 -11.52 -2.46
CA ASP A 7 0.31 -11.54 -2.64
C ASP A 7 0.70 -11.44 -4.11
N ALA A 8 -0.01 -12.13 -5.01
CA ALA A 8 0.21 -12.02 -6.45
C ALA A 8 -0.08 -10.60 -6.99
N TRP A 9 -1.10 -9.92 -6.45
CA TRP A 9 -1.39 -8.53 -6.80
C TRP A 9 -0.30 -7.58 -6.30
N VAL A 10 0.21 -7.79 -5.09
CA VAL A 10 1.34 -7.01 -4.54
C VAL A 10 2.58 -7.21 -5.42
N GLU A 11 2.89 -8.44 -5.85
CA GLU A 11 4.03 -8.71 -6.74
C GLU A 11 3.88 -8.06 -8.12
N LYS A 12 2.68 -8.04 -8.71
CA LYS A 12 2.40 -7.30 -9.95
C LYS A 12 2.60 -5.81 -9.76
N LEU A 13 2.00 -5.26 -8.70
CA LEU A 13 2.08 -3.84 -8.38
C LEU A 13 3.53 -3.41 -8.12
N LEU A 14 4.34 -4.22 -7.43
CA LEU A 14 5.78 -3.99 -7.23
C LEU A 14 6.58 -3.90 -8.55
N LYS A 15 6.10 -4.56 -9.62
CA LYS A 15 6.70 -4.49 -10.96
C LYS A 15 6.21 -3.28 -11.77
N CYS A 16 5.41 -2.39 -11.19
CA CYS A 16 4.74 -1.30 -11.89
C CYS A 16 3.71 -1.79 -12.93
N GLU A 17 3.08 -2.94 -12.68
CA GLU A 17 1.99 -3.44 -13.51
C GLU A 17 0.63 -3.07 -12.89
N PRO A 18 -0.27 -2.36 -13.61
CA PRO A 18 -1.57 -1.99 -13.09
C PRO A 18 -2.48 -3.22 -12.94
N LEU A 19 -3.35 -3.17 -11.94
CA LEU A 19 -4.41 -4.17 -11.76
C LEU A 19 -5.57 -3.91 -12.73
N ALA A 20 -6.32 -4.97 -13.05
CA ALA A 20 -7.56 -4.82 -13.83
C ALA A 20 -8.63 -4.06 -13.04
N GLU A 21 -9.59 -3.44 -13.72
CA GLU A 21 -10.64 -2.65 -13.08
C GLU A 21 -11.43 -3.46 -12.03
N ASP A 22 -11.78 -4.70 -12.33
CA ASP A 22 -12.47 -5.60 -11.40
C ASP A 22 -11.64 -5.89 -10.15
N GLU A 23 -10.32 -6.10 -10.31
CA GLU A 23 -9.39 -6.34 -9.21
C GLU A 23 -9.28 -5.10 -8.30
N CYS A 24 -9.13 -3.92 -8.92
CA CYS A 24 -9.13 -2.63 -8.22
C CYS A 24 -10.43 -2.41 -7.43
N ARG A 25 -11.59 -2.70 -8.03
CA ARG A 25 -12.90 -2.55 -7.37
C ARG A 25 -12.99 -3.43 -6.13
N ILE A 26 -12.53 -4.68 -6.22
CA ILE A 26 -12.51 -5.62 -5.08
C ILE A 26 -11.54 -5.14 -4.00
N LEU A 27 -10.36 -4.69 -4.39
CA LEU A 27 -9.34 -4.17 -3.47
C LEU A 27 -9.88 -2.96 -2.68
N CYS A 28 -10.46 -1.98 -3.38
CA CYS A 28 -11.04 -0.79 -2.77
C CYS A 28 -12.19 -1.13 -1.81
N SER A 29 -13.07 -2.08 -2.20
CA SER A 29 -14.18 -2.50 -1.33
C SER A 29 -13.69 -3.13 -0.03
N LYS A 30 -12.64 -3.96 -0.08
CA LYS A 30 -12.04 -4.54 1.13
C LYS A 30 -11.32 -3.50 1.98
N ALA A 31 -10.55 -2.62 1.33
CA ALA A 31 -9.87 -1.54 2.03
C ALA A 31 -10.86 -0.63 2.76
N GLN A 32 -11.98 -0.31 2.12
CA GLN A 32 -13.05 0.47 2.75
C GLN A 32 -13.62 -0.23 3.99
N ASP A 33 -13.85 -1.55 3.94
CA ASP A 33 -14.36 -2.31 5.08
C ASP A 33 -13.37 -2.34 6.26
N ILE A 34 -12.07 -2.46 5.98
CA ILE A 34 -11.01 -2.41 7.01
C ILE A 34 -10.90 -1.00 7.60
N LEU A 35 -10.73 0.01 6.75
CA LEU A 35 -10.54 1.41 7.16
C LEU A 35 -11.76 1.95 7.92
N SER A 36 -12.98 1.53 7.56
CA SER A 36 -14.21 1.94 8.27
C SER A 36 -14.29 1.39 9.69
N LYS A 37 -13.55 0.31 10.00
CA LYS A 37 -13.50 -0.31 11.33
C LYS A 37 -12.34 0.22 12.18
N GLU A 38 -11.36 0.90 11.57
CA GLU A 38 -10.23 1.48 12.28
C GLU A 38 -10.64 2.77 13.02
N ALA A 39 -9.99 3.04 14.14
CA ALA A 39 -10.21 4.27 14.89
C ALA A 39 -9.52 5.46 14.18
N ASN A 40 -10.10 6.65 14.33
CA ASN A 40 -9.50 7.90 13.83
C ASN A 40 -8.09 8.17 14.40
N VAL A 41 -7.78 7.60 15.56
CA VAL A 41 -6.46 7.68 16.20
C VAL A 41 -5.95 6.26 16.38
N VAL A 42 -4.86 5.93 15.69
CA VAL A 42 -4.22 4.61 15.74
C VAL A 42 -2.98 4.69 16.62
N GLU A 43 -2.90 3.83 17.65
CA GLU A 43 -1.69 3.68 18.45
C GLU A 43 -0.65 2.82 17.70
N VAL A 44 0.54 3.37 17.50
CA VAL A 44 1.63 2.72 16.76
C VAL A 44 2.75 2.33 17.73
N ARG A 45 3.21 1.07 17.67
CA ARG A 45 4.32 0.57 18.49
C ARG A 45 5.64 0.67 17.75
N SER A 46 6.70 1.06 18.45
CA SER A 46 8.06 1.05 17.92
C SER A 46 8.62 -0.37 17.81
N PRO A 47 9.56 -0.64 16.87
CA PRO A 47 10.08 0.26 15.84
C PRO A 47 9.10 0.43 14.65
N VAL A 48 9.03 1.66 14.10
CA VAL A 48 8.21 2.00 12.94
C VAL A 48 8.98 2.92 11.99
N THR A 49 8.86 2.64 10.69
CA THR A 49 9.35 3.50 9.62
C THR A 49 8.25 4.47 9.22
N ILE A 50 8.47 5.77 9.43
CA ILE A 50 7.54 6.82 9.05
C ILE A 50 7.87 7.28 7.64
N VAL A 51 6.87 7.27 6.76
CA VAL A 51 6.97 7.68 5.36
C VAL A 51 6.10 8.92 5.14
N GLY A 52 6.70 9.96 4.58
CA GLY A 52 6.01 11.20 4.20
C GLY A 52 5.40 11.13 2.80
N ASP A 53 5.30 12.29 2.16
CA ASP A 53 4.62 12.46 0.88
C ASP A 53 5.31 11.65 -0.25
N ILE A 54 4.52 10.91 -1.02
CA ILE A 54 5.00 10.08 -2.14
C ILE A 54 4.79 10.79 -3.48
N HIS A 55 3.69 11.54 -3.64
CA HIS A 55 3.35 12.26 -4.87
C HIS A 55 3.47 11.41 -6.16
N GLY A 56 2.99 10.16 -6.12
CA GLY A 56 3.06 9.23 -7.26
C GLY A 56 4.47 8.82 -7.69
N GLN A 57 5.49 8.99 -6.84
CA GLN A 57 6.85 8.49 -7.07
C GLN A 57 6.94 7.00 -6.72
N PHE A 58 6.43 6.15 -7.61
CA PHE A 58 6.39 4.71 -7.42
C PHE A 58 7.78 4.07 -7.19
N TYR A 59 8.80 4.47 -7.95
CA TYR A 59 10.14 3.90 -7.82
C TYR A 59 10.78 4.16 -6.45
N ASP A 60 10.58 5.35 -5.90
CA ASP A 60 11.08 5.70 -4.56
C ASP A 60 10.37 4.89 -3.47
N LEU A 61 9.07 4.62 -3.65
CA LEU A 61 8.31 3.76 -2.74
C LEU A 61 8.81 2.31 -2.74
N VAL A 62 9.12 1.75 -3.92
CA VAL A 62 9.70 0.41 -4.03
C VAL A 62 11.08 0.36 -3.36
N GLU A 63 11.91 1.36 -3.59
CA GLU A 63 13.24 1.44 -2.98
C GLU A 63 13.15 1.61 -1.46
N LEU A 64 12.18 2.38 -0.98
CA LEU A 64 11.91 2.53 0.45
C LEU A 64 11.57 1.18 1.10
N PHE A 65 10.79 0.32 0.44
CA PHE A 65 10.54 -1.04 0.94
C PHE A 65 11.77 -1.96 0.86
N ASN A 66 12.66 -1.77 -0.14
CA ASN A 66 13.92 -2.50 -0.22
C ASN A 66 14.88 -2.12 0.92
N ILE A 67 14.97 -0.83 1.26
CA ILE A 67 15.87 -0.29 2.29
C ILE A 67 15.29 -0.49 3.69
N GLY A 68 14.01 -0.19 3.89
CA GLY A 68 13.33 -0.27 5.19
C GLY A 68 12.98 -1.69 5.60
N GLY A 69 13.06 -2.67 4.70
CA GLY A 69 12.75 -4.06 4.95
C GLY A 69 11.31 -4.42 4.56
N LYS A 70 11.10 -5.69 4.20
CA LYS A 70 9.78 -6.17 3.79
C LYS A 70 8.87 -6.37 5.00
N CYS A 71 7.61 -5.97 4.84
CA CYS A 71 6.53 -6.44 5.71
C CYS A 71 6.57 -7.99 5.77
N PRO A 72 6.62 -8.66 6.96
CA PRO A 72 6.17 -8.21 8.29
C PRO A 72 7.21 -7.68 9.25
N GLU A 73 8.48 -7.72 8.91
CA GLU A 73 9.54 -7.46 9.87
C GLU A 73 9.61 -5.99 10.29
N THR A 74 9.15 -5.09 9.40
CA THR A 74 9.10 -3.64 9.61
C THR A 74 7.67 -3.12 9.64
N ASN A 75 7.32 -2.30 10.62
CA ASN A 75 6.07 -1.54 10.64
C ASN A 75 6.25 -0.25 9.83
N TYR A 76 5.25 0.09 9.01
CA TYR A 76 5.25 1.32 8.22
C TYR A 76 4.08 2.22 8.64
N LEU A 77 4.36 3.51 8.81
CA LEU A 77 3.38 4.55 9.01
C LEU A 77 3.48 5.56 7.87
N PHE A 78 2.50 5.57 7.00
CA PHE A 78 2.40 6.55 5.91
C PHE A 78 1.53 7.73 6.36
N MET A 79 2.02 8.96 6.18
CA MET A 79 1.35 10.16 6.69
C MET A 79 0.35 10.81 5.72
N GLY A 80 0.25 10.36 4.47
CA GLY A 80 -0.65 10.93 3.47
C GLY A 80 0.04 11.25 2.15
N ASP A 81 -0.60 12.05 1.30
CA ASP A 81 -0.08 12.53 0.01
C ASP A 81 0.51 11.42 -0.90
N TYR A 82 -0.26 10.33 -1.03
CA TYR A 82 0.04 9.22 -1.95
C TYR A 82 -0.12 9.61 -3.42
N VAL A 83 -1.12 10.45 -3.69
CA VAL A 83 -1.55 10.87 -5.03
C VAL A 83 -1.11 12.30 -5.32
N ASP A 84 -1.39 12.76 -6.54
CA ASP A 84 -1.00 14.04 -7.12
C ASP A 84 0.44 14.12 -7.63
N ARG A 85 0.64 14.93 -8.69
CA ARG A 85 1.90 15.27 -9.38
C ARG A 85 2.61 14.14 -10.13
N GLY A 86 2.51 12.88 -9.71
CA GLY A 86 3.18 11.73 -10.35
C GLY A 86 2.30 10.96 -11.35
N TYR A 87 2.93 10.44 -12.41
CA TYR A 87 2.26 9.63 -13.44
C TYR A 87 1.79 8.25 -12.95
N HIS A 88 2.36 7.73 -11.86
CA HIS A 88 2.09 6.38 -11.33
C HIS A 88 1.28 6.41 -10.02
N SER A 89 0.35 7.35 -9.91
CA SER A 89 -0.45 7.55 -8.68
C SER A 89 -1.35 6.35 -8.37
N VAL A 90 -1.89 5.68 -9.41
CA VAL A 90 -2.78 4.53 -9.24
C VAL A 90 -2.02 3.34 -8.71
N GLU A 91 -0.83 3.08 -9.24
CA GLU A 91 0.07 2.00 -8.86
C GLU A 91 0.57 2.18 -7.42
N SER A 92 1.00 3.39 -7.06
CA SER A 92 1.44 3.72 -5.70
C SER A 92 0.34 3.48 -4.66
N VAL A 93 -0.87 4.00 -4.89
CA VAL A 93 -2.00 3.81 -3.97
C VAL A 93 -2.43 2.34 -3.92
N SER A 94 -2.56 1.69 -5.08
CA SER A 94 -2.98 0.29 -5.14
C SER A 94 -2.01 -0.61 -4.39
N LEU A 95 -0.70 -0.34 -4.45
CA LEU A 95 0.31 -1.10 -3.72
C LEU A 95 0.17 -0.91 -2.20
N VAL A 96 0.06 0.33 -1.72
CA VAL A 96 -0.11 0.61 -0.28
C VAL A 96 -1.39 -0.03 0.26
N VAL A 97 -2.49 0.08 -0.50
CA VAL A 97 -3.78 -0.51 -0.13
C VAL A 97 -3.72 -2.04 -0.18
N ALA A 98 -3.08 -2.64 -1.18
CA ALA A 98 -2.89 -4.09 -1.26
C ALA A 98 -2.07 -4.62 -0.08
N LEU A 99 -1.00 -3.92 0.31
CA LEU A 99 -0.21 -4.27 1.49
C LEU A 99 -1.02 -4.16 2.80
N LYS A 100 -1.93 -3.18 2.88
CA LYS A 100 -2.85 -3.03 4.02
C LYS A 100 -3.91 -4.13 4.07
N VAL A 101 -4.49 -4.51 2.92
CA VAL A 101 -5.55 -5.53 2.80
C VAL A 101 -5.02 -6.96 2.91
N SER A 102 -3.75 -7.20 2.54
CA SER A 102 -3.09 -8.50 2.70
C SER A 102 -2.84 -8.87 4.18
N ARG A 103 -3.25 -8.03 5.13
CA ARG A 103 -3.12 -8.21 6.58
C ARG A 103 -4.41 -7.92 7.31
#